data_AF-A0A7S0S937-F1
#
_entry.id   AF-A0A7S0S937-F1
#
_cell.length_a   1.000
_cell.length_b   1.000
_cell.length_c   1.000
_cell.angle_alpha   90.00
_cell.angle_beta   90.00
_cell.angle_gamma   90.00
#
_symmetry.space_group_name_H-M   'P 1'
#
loop_
_entity.id
_entity.type
_entity.pdbx_description
1 polymer ?
#
loop_
_entity_poly.entity_id
_entity_poly.type
_entity_poly.pdbx_seq_one_letter_code
_entity_poly.pdbx_strand_id
1 'polypeptide(L)'
;NASTMSGGRFLYATARDGQAPAVLATVAPGSRAPVAALWAQAAWACALLAAPGVRFETLLGYFGAASWLFYSLTAASVSVLRRTHPHLARPFRVPGGDVV
;
A
#
# COMPACT_ATOMS: atom_id res chain seq x y z
N ASN A 1 6.37 1.53 -15.43
CA ASN A 1 7.40 2.46 -14.92
C ASN A 1 6.92 3.14 -13.63
N ALA A 2 5.84 3.92 -13.63
CA ALA A 2 5.36 4.63 -12.43
C ALA A 2 5.10 3.71 -11.20
N SER A 3 4.48 2.54 -11.39
CA SER A 3 4.20 1.59 -10.30
C SER A 3 5.45 1.07 -9.60
N THR A 4 6.59 1.05 -10.31
CA THR A 4 7.88 0.64 -9.73
C THR A 4 8.39 1.66 -8.73
N MET A 5 8.15 2.95 -9.01
CA MET A 5 8.54 4.04 -8.11
C MET A 5 7.63 4.09 -6.88
N SER A 6 6.31 3.92 -7.05
CA SER A 6 5.36 3.99 -5.94
C SER A 6 5.44 2.78 -5.03
N GLY A 7 5.52 1.56 -5.56
CA GLY A 7 5.57 0.36 -4.73
C GLY A 7 6.89 0.21 -3.95
N GLY A 8 8.02 0.65 -4.51
CA GLY A 8 9.29 0.72 -3.77
C GLY A 8 9.23 1.69 -2.58
N ARG A 9 8.55 2.83 -2.74
CA ARG A 9 8.32 3.80 -1.64
C ARG A 9 7.34 3.26 -0.60
N PHE A 10 6.32 2.51 -1.02
CA PHE A 10 5.40 1.85 -0.11
C PHE A 10 6.16 0.86 0.80
N LEU A 11 6.92 -0.08 0.23
CA LEU A 11 7.69 -1.05 1.01
C LEU A 11 8.73 -0.38 1.93
N TYR A 12 9.40 0.67 1.44
CA TYR A 12 10.29 1.49 2.25
C TYR A 12 9.59 2.14 3.45
N ALA A 13 8.44 2.78 3.22
CA ALA A 13 7.68 3.46 4.28
C ALA A 13 7.19 2.46 5.34
N THR A 14 6.63 1.32 4.91
CA THR A 14 6.19 0.24 5.80
C THR A 14 7.33 -0.28 6.68
N ALA A 15 8.53 -0.44 6.12
CA ALA A 15 9.71 -0.86 6.88
C ALA A 15 10.24 0.23 7.82
N ARG A 16 10.18 1.50 7.39
CA ARG A 16 10.55 2.65 8.22
C ARG A 16 9.63 2.77 9.45
N ASP A 17 8.36 2.43 9.30
CA ASP A 17 7.36 2.42 10.37
C ASP A 17 7.43 1.13 11.23
N GLY A 18 8.46 0.29 11.04
CA GLY A 18 8.73 -0.92 11.82
C GLY A 18 7.82 -2.11 11.50
N GLN A 19 6.99 -2.02 10.45
CA GLN A 19 6.02 -3.06 10.08
C GLN A 19 6.59 -4.08 9.08
N ALA A 20 7.81 -3.86 8.58
CA ALA A 20 8.51 -4.76 7.67
C ALA A 20 10.02 -4.79 8.02
N PRO A 21 10.80 -5.75 7.48
CA PRO A 21 12.22 -5.88 7.80
C PRO A 21 13.00 -4.57 7.55
N ALA A 22 13.81 -4.16 8.53
CA ALA A 22 14.53 -2.88 8.52
C ALA A 22 15.44 -2.68 7.30
N VAL A 23 15.90 -3.76 6.65
CA VAL A 23 16.70 -3.72 5.42
C VAL A 23 15.96 -2.98 4.28
N LEU A 24 14.63 -3.07 4.21
CA LEU A 24 13.84 -2.40 3.19
C LEU A 24 13.73 -0.88 3.42
N ALA A 25 14.01 -0.41 4.63
CA ALA A 25 14.06 1.01 4.99
C ALA A 25 15.40 1.67 4.63
N THR A 26 16.30 0.98 3.92
CA THR A 26 17.59 1.54 3.51
C THR A 26 17.51 2.28 2.17
N VAL A 27 18.23 3.39 2.07
CA VAL A 27 18.34 4.19 0.84
C VAL A 27 19.78 4.17 0.36
N ALA A 28 20.00 3.85 -0.92
CA ALA A 28 21.34 3.79 -1.49
C ALA A 28 21.95 5.21 -1.60
N PRO A 29 23.21 5.43 -1.18
CA PRO A 29 23.82 6.76 -1.13
C PRO A 29 24.01 7.42 -2.51
N GLY A 30 24.21 6.61 -3.56
CA GLY A 30 24.37 7.13 -4.93
C GLY A 30 23.05 7.51 -5.60
N SER A 31 22.15 6.54 -5.77
CA SER A 31 20.88 6.75 -6.50
C SER A 31 19.79 7.43 -5.69
N ARG A 32 19.95 7.54 -4.36
CA ARG A 32 18.92 8.00 -3.41
C ARG A 32 17.60 7.24 -3.53
N ALA A 33 17.67 6.00 -4.03
CA ALA A 33 16.53 5.11 -4.20
C ALA A 33 16.53 3.99 -3.15
N PRO A 34 15.35 3.48 -2.74
CA PRO A 34 15.25 2.34 -1.84
C PRO A 34 15.50 1.03 -2.60
N VAL A 35 16.76 0.75 -2.92
CA VAL A 35 17.16 -0.37 -3.80
C VAL A 35 16.72 -1.72 -3.25
N ALA A 36 16.84 -1.95 -1.94
CA ALA A 36 16.38 -3.18 -1.31
C ALA A 36 14.87 -3.38 -1.44
N ALA A 37 14.07 -2.31 -1.27
CA ALA A 37 12.63 -2.35 -1.47
C ALA A 37 12.23 -2.62 -2.93
N LEU A 38 12.98 -2.06 -3.89
CA LEU A 38 12.75 -2.32 -5.32
C LEU A 38 13.02 -3.78 -5.69
N TRP A 39 14.10 -4.37 -5.16
CA TRP A 39 14.39 -5.79 -5.36
C TRP A 39 13.36 -6.69 -4.70
N ALA A 40 12.90 -6.36 -3.49
CA ALA A 40 11.83 -7.10 -2.82
C ALA A 40 10.52 -7.07 -3.65
N GLN A 41 10.15 -5.90 -4.17
CA GLN A 41 9.00 -5.76 -5.07
C GLN A 41 9.16 -6.59 -6.34
N ALA A 42 10.35 -6.55 -6.97
CA ALA A 42 10.62 -7.31 -8.18
C ALA A 42 10.57 -8.82 -7.94
N ALA A 43 11.18 -9.29 -6.84
CA ALA A 43 11.15 -10.68 -6.44
C ALA A 43 9.71 -11.15 -6.19
N TRP A 44 8.88 -10.35 -5.51
CA TRP A 44 7.48 -10.66 -5.28
C TRP A 44 6.68 -10.76 -6.58
N ALA A 45 6.86 -9.80 -7.50
CA ALA A 45 6.20 -9.84 -8.80
C ALA A 45 6.60 -11.08 -9.62
N CYS A 46 7.89 -11.41 -9.67
CA CYS A 46 8.39 -12.62 -10.31
C CYS A 46 7.83 -13.89 -9.67
N ALA A 47 7.76 -13.96 -8.35
CA ALA A 47 7.22 -15.11 -7.63
C ALA A 47 5.73 -15.34 -7.96
N LEU A 48 4.92 -14.28 -8.00
CA LEU A 48 3.51 -14.37 -8.39
C LEU A 48 3.33 -14.84 -9.84
N LEU A 49 4.19 -14.38 -10.75
CA LEU A 49 4.16 -14.77 -12.16
C LEU A 49 4.63 -16.22 -12.37
N ALA A 50 5.61 -16.67 -11.61
CA ALA A 50 6.19 -18.01 -11.72
C ALA A 50 5.39 -19.09 -10.95
N ALA A 51 4.38 -18.69 -10.17
CA ALA A 51 3.61 -19.62 -9.37
C ALA A 51 2.83 -20.63 -10.26
N PRO A 52 2.89 -21.95 -9.95
CA PRO A 52 2.27 -22.98 -10.77
C PRO A 52 0.76 -22.77 -10.93
N GLY A 53 0.27 -22.89 -12.16
CA GLY A 53 -1.17 -22.78 -12.46
C GLY A 53 -1.74 -21.36 -12.41
N VAL A 54 -0.90 -20.33 -12.22
CA VAL A 54 -1.35 -18.93 -12.27
C VAL A 54 -1.59 -18.50 -13.72
N ARG A 55 -2.75 -17.89 -13.94
CA ARG A 55 -3.12 -17.21 -15.17
C ARG A 55 -3.40 -15.74 -14.89
N PHE A 56 -3.50 -14.93 -15.94
CA PHE A 56 -3.81 -13.52 -15.80
C PHE A 56 -5.12 -13.28 -15.03
N GLU A 57 -6.16 -14.07 -15.29
CA GLU A 57 -7.46 -13.97 -14.60
C GLU A 57 -7.33 -14.26 -13.11
N THR A 58 -6.46 -15.19 -12.73
CA THR A 58 -6.18 -15.52 -11.32
C THR A 58 -5.53 -14.34 -10.61
N LEU A 59 -4.53 -13.69 -11.24
CA LEU A 59 -3.87 -12.51 -10.69
C LEU A 59 -4.83 -11.32 -10.59
N LEU A 60 -5.67 -11.13 -11.59
CA LEU A 60 -6.68 -10.08 -11.61
C LEU A 60 -7.71 -10.27 -10.49
N GLY A 61 -8.20 -11.51 -10.31
CA GLY A 61 -9.11 -11.85 -9.22
C GLY A 61 -8.48 -11.64 -7.84
N TYR A 62 -7.23 -12.08 -7.66
CA TYR A 62 -6.45 -11.85 -6.44
C TYR A 62 -6.30 -10.36 -6.11
N PHE A 63 -5.83 -9.57 -7.07
CA PHE A 63 -5.62 -8.14 -6.90
C PHE A 63 -6.94 -7.39 -6.66
N GLY A 64 -7.98 -7.72 -7.43
CA GLY A 64 -9.29 -7.09 -7.34
C GLY A 64 -9.94 -7.30 -5.97
N ALA A 65 -9.94 -8.55 -5.48
CA ALA A 65 -10.48 -8.88 -4.17
C ALA A 65 -9.74 -8.14 -3.04
N ALA A 66 -8.40 -8.16 -3.06
CA ALA A 66 -7.60 -7.44 -2.06
C ALA A 66 -7.84 -5.92 -2.10
N SER A 67 -7.89 -5.34 -3.30
CA SER A 67 -8.09 -3.89 -3.46
C SER A 67 -9.45 -3.44 -2.93
N TRP A 68 -10.53 -4.14 -3.28
CA TRP A 68 -11.87 -3.80 -2.80
C TRP A 68 -12.00 -3.93 -1.28
N LEU A 69 -11.34 -4.92 -0.68
CA LEU A 69 -11.29 -5.05 0.77
C LEU A 69 -10.65 -3.83 1.43
N PHE A 70 -9.44 -3.43 0.98
CA PHE A 70 -8.74 -2.29 1.56
C PHE A 70 -9.41 -0.94 1.25
N TYR A 71 -10.02 -0.78 0.07
CA TYR A 71 -10.80 0.43 -0.25
C TYR A 71 -12.02 0.56 0.66
N SER A 72 -12.74 -0.54 0.88
CA SER A 72 -13.91 -0.56 1.78
C SER A 72 -13.50 -0.29 3.23
N LEU A 73 -12.40 -0.90 3.69
CA LEU A 73 -11.86 -0.67 5.03
C LEU A 73 -11.41 0.79 5.21
N THR A 74 -10.73 1.35 4.20
CA THR A 74 -10.30 2.76 4.23
C THR A 74 -11.50 3.69 4.26
N ALA A 75 -12.53 3.45 3.45
CA ALA A 75 -13.75 4.22 3.45
C ALA A 75 -14.46 4.15 4.82
N ALA A 76 -14.58 2.95 5.41
CA ALA A 76 -15.16 2.75 6.72
C ALA A 76 -14.35 3.40 7.86
N SER A 77 -13.01 3.44 7.73
CA SER A 77 -12.13 4.05 8.72
C SER A 77 -12.41 5.53 8.94
N VAL A 78 -12.89 6.25 7.90
CA VAL A 78 -13.25 7.66 8.00
C VAL A 78 -14.37 7.85 9.02
N SER A 79 -15.42 7.03 8.96
CA SER A 79 -16.57 7.05 9.88
C SER A 79 -16.14 6.79 11.32
N VAL A 80 -15.30 5.78 11.51
CA VAL A 80 -14.74 5.45 12.83
C VAL A 80 -13.87 6.59 13.35
N LEU A 81 -13.06 7.22 12.50
CA LEU A 81 -12.20 8.35 12.86
C LEU A 81 -13.00 9.63 13.14
N ARG A 82 -14.20 9.79 12.56
CA ARG A 82 -15.16 10.85 12.91
C ARG A 82 -15.64 10.73 14.35
N ARG A 83 -15.98 9.51 14.77
CA ARG A 83 -16.49 9.22 16.12
C ARG A 83 -15.40 9.23 17.18
N THR A 84 -14.22 8.69 16.87
CA THR A 84 -13.11 8.57 17.83
C THR A 84 -12.31 9.85 17.99
N HIS A 85 -12.17 10.68 16.94
CA HIS A 85 -11.39 11.91 16.96
C HIS A 85 -12.20 13.12 16.45
N PRO A 86 -13.29 13.50 17.15
CA PRO A 86 -14.23 14.52 16.67
C PRO A 86 -13.62 15.93 16.60
N HIS A 87 -12.60 16.21 17.42
CA HIS A 87 -12.01 17.56 17.55
C HIS A 87 -10.88 17.88 16.56
N LEU A 88 -10.47 16.93 15.72
CA LEU A 88 -9.43 17.20 14.71
C LEU A 88 -9.92 18.20 13.67
N ALA A 89 -9.08 19.17 13.31
CA ALA A 89 -9.36 20.11 12.24
C ALA A 89 -9.48 19.37 10.89
N ARG A 90 -10.57 19.60 10.16
CA ARG A 90 -10.89 18.92 8.89
C ARG A 90 -11.09 19.96 7.79
N PRO A 91 -10.03 20.35 7.06
CA PRO A 91 -10.09 21.37 6.01
C PRO A 91 -11.00 21.00 4.84
N PHE A 92 -11.20 19.70 4.60
CA PHE A 92 -12.06 19.17 3.55
C PHE A 92 -13.14 18.25 4.15
N ARG A 93 -14.38 18.39 3.65
CA ARG A 93 -15.52 17.53 4.00
C ARG A 93 -16.25 17.12 2.73
N VAL A 94 -16.58 15.84 2.64
CA VAL A 94 -17.45 15.31 1.59
C VAL A 94 -18.91 15.61 1.93
N PRO A 95 -19.80 15.80 0.94
CA PRO A 95 -21.24 15.86 1.17
C PRO A 95 -21.73 14.64 1.96
N GLY A 96 -22.52 14.85 3.02
CA GLY A 96 -22.94 13.78 3.95
C GLY A 96 -21.90 13.41 5.02
N GLY A 97 -20.74 14.07 5.04
CA GLY A 97 -19.60 13.73 5.90
C GLY A 97 -19.80 13.96 7.41
N ASP A 98 -20.88 14.57 7.86
CA ASP A 98 -21.15 14.70 9.31
C ASP A 98 -21.94 13.49 9.86
N VAL A 99 -22.55 12.67 9.00
CA VAL A 99 -23.50 11.61 9.38
C VAL A 99 -22.89 10.19 9.28
N VAL A 100 -21.65 10.08 8.78
CA VAL A 100 -20.89 8.81 8.76
C VAL A 100 -19.95 8.72 9.96
#